data_AF-J3CEX1-F1
#
_entry.id   AF-J3CEX1-F1
#
_cell.length_a   1.000
_cell.length_b   1.000
_cell.length_c   1.000
_cell.angle_alpha   90.00
_cell.angle_beta   90.00
_cell.angle_gamma   90.00
#
_symmetry.space_group_name_H-M   'P 1'
#
loop_
_entity.id
_entity.type
_entity.pdbx_description
1 polymer ?
#
loop_
_entity_poly.entity_id
_entity_poly.type
_entity_poly.pdbx_seq_one_letter_code
_entity_poly.pdbx_strand_id
1 'polypeptide(L)'
;MVTIFNRKAAPPGRVEKSGISRRDLLKRGGTLSLGALLVISGNAIIHPQAAWGLETSNLKPETMASLLQLARDIYPHDQIPDRFYAIAIKAYDTKAGTDADHKKLIEDGIANLDQKAGKGGYIGLSWEDDRLALLRGIEETPFFQTVRGGLVTGLYNQKDIWPYFGYEGESYSKGGYIARGFDDIEWL
;
A
#
# COMPACT_ATOMS: atom_id res chain seq x y z
N MET A 1 -37.47 36.47 51.40
CA MET A 1 -38.35 35.52 50.68
C MET A 1 -37.68 35.21 49.35
N VAL A 2 -37.06 34.03 49.22
CA VAL A 2 -36.21 33.65 48.07
C VAL A 2 -36.97 32.62 47.24
N THR A 3 -37.27 32.95 45.99
CA THR A 3 -37.97 32.07 45.05
C THR A 3 -36.94 31.20 44.33
N ILE A 4 -37.01 29.89 44.56
CA ILE A 4 -36.20 28.87 43.87
C ILE A 4 -36.93 28.48 42.57
N PHE A 5 -36.31 28.70 41.41
CA PHE A 5 -36.83 28.21 40.13
C PHE A 5 -36.35 26.77 39.88
N ASN A 6 -37.29 25.82 39.87
CA ASN A 6 -37.06 24.43 39.51
C ASN A 6 -37.11 24.28 37.97
N ARG A 7 -35.97 24.07 37.30
CA ARG A 7 -35.95 23.74 35.85
C ARG A 7 -36.23 22.24 35.68
N LYS A 8 -37.36 21.92 35.05
CA LYS A 8 -37.67 20.57 34.52
C LYS A 8 -36.55 20.12 33.56
N ALA A 9 -36.04 18.91 33.73
CA ALA A 9 -35.09 18.31 32.79
C ALA A 9 -35.76 18.06 31.42
N ALA A 10 -35.04 18.37 30.34
CA ALA A 10 -35.49 18.09 28.97
C ALA A 10 -35.46 16.57 28.69
N PRO A 11 -36.37 16.04 27.86
CA PRO A 11 -36.37 14.62 27.50
C PRO A 11 -35.14 14.28 26.66
N PRO A 12 -34.63 13.03 26.74
CA PRO A 12 -33.47 12.61 25.95
C PRO A 12 -33.78 12.69 24.46
N GLY A 13 -33.02 13.52 23.74
CA GLY A 13 -33.12 13.65 22.30
C GLY A 13 -32.79 12.32 21.61
N ARG A 14 -33.65 11.93 20.65
CA ARG A 14 -33.41 10.81 19.76
C ARG A 14 -32.13 11.11 18.97
N VAL A 15 -31.08 10.31 19.17
CA VAL A 15 -29.91 10.34 18.28
C VAL A 15 -30.36 9.84 16.92
N GLU A 16 -30.64 10.76 15.99
CA GLU A 16 -30.77 10.39 14.58
C GLU A 16 -29.41 9.86 14.13
N LYS A 17 -29.35 8.54 13.88
CA LYS A 17 -28.23 7.95 13.15
C LYS A 17 -28.37 8.40 11.69
N SER A 18 -27.81 9.56 11.37
CA SER A 18 -27.70 10.01 9.98
C SER A 18 -26.93 8.94 9.19
N GLY A 19 -27.64 8.19 8.35
CA GLY A 19 -27.04 7.23 7.43
C GLY A 19 -26.12 7.94 6.44
N ILE A 20 -25.09 7.24 5.97
CA ILE A 20 -24.19 7.74 4.92
C ILE A 20 -25.04 8.08 3.69
N SER A 21 -24.99 9.33 3.23
CA SER A 21 -25.75 9.71 2.03
C SER A 21 -25.18 9.02 0.79
N ARG A 22 -25.98 8.79 -0.25
CA ARG A 22 -25.49 8.22 -1.53
C ARG A 22 -24.32 9.03 -2.11
N ARG A 23 -24.32 10.35 -1.89
CA ARG A 23 -23.22 11.24 -2.29
C ARG A 23 -21.96 11.00 -1.48
N ASP A 24 -22.09 10.78 -0.17
CA ASP A 24 -20.95 10.43 0.68
C ASP A 24 -20.43 9.03 0.35
N LEU A 25 -21.31 8.09 0.02
CA LEU A 25 -20.94 6.77 -0.48
C LEU A 25 -20.17 6.86 -1.80
N LEU A 26 -20.64 7.66 -2.77
CA LEU A 26 -19.94 7.84 -4.05
C LEU A 26 -18.61 8.59 -3.90
N LYS A 27 -18.55 9.59 -3.01
CA LYS A 27 -17.30 10.29 -2.67
C LYS A 27 -16.28 9.38 -2.00
N ARG A 28 -16.73 8.41 -1.20
CA ARG A 28 -15.87 7.47 -0.47
C ARG A 28 -15.54 6.21 -1.28
N GLY A 29 -16.45 5.78 -2.16
CA GLY A 29 -16.32 4.55 -2.95
C GLY A 29 -15.46 4.72 -4.20
N GLY A 30 -15.37 5.93 -4.76
CA GLY A 30 -14.54 6.22 -5.94
C GLY A 30 -13.05 6.48 -5.66
N THR A 31 -12.63 6.50 -4.39
CA THR A 31 -11.28 6.93 -3.95
C THR A 31 -10.55 5.86 -3.14
N LEU A 32 -10.75 4.58 -3.47
CA LEU A 32 -10.14 3.43 -2.77
C LEU A 32 -8.80 2.98 -3.37
N SER A 33 -8.12 3.80 -4.17
CA SER A 33 -6.72 3.53 -4.54
C SER A 33 -5.80 3.98 -3.42
N LEU A 34 -4.72 3.23 -3.17
CA LEU A 34 -3.73 3.57 -2.14
C LEU A 34 -3.11 4.94 -2.38
N GLY A 35 -2.92 5.30 -3.65
CA GLY A 35 -2.43 6.62 -4.03
C GLY A 35 -3.26 7.79 -3.50
N ALA A 36 -4.58 7.64 -3.36
CA ALA A 36 -5.46 8.70 -2.85
C ALA A 36 -5.32 8.95 -1.34
N LEU A 37 -4.70 8.02 -0.59
CA LEU A 37 -4.52 8.11 0.86
C LEU A 37 -3.14 8.63 1.28
N LEU A 38 -2.17 8.64 0.35
CA LEU A 38 -0.81 9.08 0.61
C LEU A 38 -0.71 10.61 0.55
N VAL A 39 0.04 11.18 1.48
CA VAL A 39 0.42 12.59 1.51
C VAL A 39 1.91 12.69 1.23
N ILE A 40 2.29 13.46 0.21
CA ILE A 40 3.69 13.80 -0.06
C ILE A 40 4.03 15.07 0.72
N SER A 41 5.07 15.01 1.55
CA SER A 41 5.55 16.13 2.35
C SER A 41 7.08 16.16 2.35
N GLY A 42 7.66 17.18 1.71
CA GLY A 42 9.11 17.25 1.50
C GLY A 42 9.61 16.00 0.77
N ASN A 43 10.59 15.31 1.35
CA ASN A 43 11.15 14.07 0.81
C ASN A 43 10.51 12.83 1.46
N ALA A 44 9.21 12.84 1.77
CA ALA A 44 8.56 11.70 2.38
C ALA A 44 7.17 11.46 1.81
N ILE A 45 6.78 10.18 1.77
CA ILE A 45 5.40 9.74 1.60
C ILE A 45 4.83 9.35 2.96
N ILE A 46 3.63 9.82 3.29
CA ILE A 46 2.99 9.61 4.59
C ILE A 46 1.64 8.97 4.36
N HIS A 47 1.30 7.94 5.15
CA HIS A 47 -0.04 7.38 5.22
C HIS A 47 -0.67 7.73 6.58
N PRO A 48 -1.46 8.81 6.68
CA PRO A 48 -1.96 9.33 7.95
C PRO A 48 -2.82 8.33 8.73
N GLN A 49 -3.69 7.60 8.04
CA GLN A 49 -4.64 6.66 8.64
C GLN A 49 -3.96 5.40 9.16
N ALA A 50 -2.89 4.95 8.49
CA ALA A 50 -2.10 3.80 8.90
C ALA A 50 -0.91 4.18 9.82
N ALA A 51 -0.78 5.47 10.16
CA ALA A 51 0.22 6.03 11.07
C ALA A 51 1.67 5.65 10.73
N TRP A 52 2.04 5.66 9.45
CA TRP A 52 3.42 5.47 9.01
C TRP A 52 3.84 6.50 7.97
N GLY A 53 5.15 6.69 7.83
CA GLY A 53 5.76 7.49 6.78
C GLY A 53 7.05 6.82 6.28
N LEU A 54 7.39 7.08 5.03
CA LEU A 54 8.60 6.61 4.38
C LEU A 54 9.35 7.80 3.80
N GLU A 55 10.52 8.09 4.35
CA GLU A 55 11.44 9.07 3.80
C GLU A 55 12.09 8.53 2.53
N THR A 56 12.34 9.41 1.57
CA THR A 56 13.05 9.14 0.32
C THR A 56 14.34 9.95 0.31
N SER A 57 15.41 9.36 -0.20
CA SER A 57 16.74 10.00 -0.20
C SER A 57 17.26 10.22 -1.60
N ASN A 58 16.96 9.31 -2.53
CA ASN A 58 17.56 9.29 -3.87
C ASN A 58 16.51 9.29 -4.97
N LEU A 59 15.32 8.74 -4.73
CA LEU A 59 14.16 8.78 -5.62
C LEU A 59 13.20 9.91 -5.23
N LYS A 60 12.45 10.42 -6.20
CA LYS A 60 11.40 11.41 -5.95
C LYS A 60 10.28 10.79 -5.09
N PRO A 61 9.70 11.54 -4.15
CA PRO A 61 8.59 11.04 -3.33
C PRO A 61 7.37 10.68 -4.18
N GLU A 62 7.11 11.38 -5.29
CA GLU A 62 6.06 11.02 -6.25
C GLU A 62 6.35 9.67 -6.90
N THR A 63 7.59 9.44 -7.33
CA THR A 63 8.04 8.16 -7.88
C THR A 63 7.83 7.03 -6.87
N MET A 64 8.15 7.26 -5.59
CA MET A 64 7.96 6.28 -4.52
C MET A 64 6.48 6.02 -4.21
N ALA A 65 5.62 7.03 -4.27
CA ALA A 65 4.17 6.85 -4.12
C ALA A 65 3.58 5.99 -5.26
N SER A 66 3.94 6.28 -6.52
CA SER A 66 3.54 5.46 -7.67
C SER A 66 4.11 4.04 -7.58
N LEU A 67 5.36 3.87 -7.14
CA LEU A 67 5.99 2.57 -6.95
C LEU A 67 5.30 1.73 -5.88
N LEU A 68 4.78 2.35 -4.82
CA LEU A 68 3.99 1.67 -3.79
C LEU A 68 2.67 1.11 -4.35
N GLN A 69 1.94 1.92 -5.13
CA GLN A 69 0.73 1.46 -5.82
C GLN A 69 1.06 0.34 -6.81
N LEU A 70 2.12 0.49 -7.60
CA LEU A 70 2.60 -0.53 -8.54
C LEU A 70 2.93 -1.84 -7.82
N ALA A 71 3.62 -1.78 -6.68
CA ALA A 71 3.98 -2.98 -5.92
C ALA A 71 2.75 -3.77 -5.45
N ARG A 72 1.69 -3.05 -5.08
CA ARG A 72 0.39 -3.62 -4.69
C ARG A 72 -0.35 -4.26 -5.85
N ASP A 73 -0.30 -3.64 -7.02
CA ASP A 73 -0.95 -4.21 -8.19
C ASP A 73 -0.16 -5.43 -8.75
N ILE A 74 1.17 -5.50 -8.55
CA ILE A 74 1.98 -6.67 -8.95
C ILE A 74 1.78 -7.88 -8.02
N TYR A 75 1.71 -7.66 -6.71
CA TYR A 75 1.44 -8.71 -5.71
C TYR A 75 0.25 -8.28 -4.82
N PRO A 76 -0.99 -8.51 -5.25
CA PRO A 76 -2.18 -7.98 -4.57
C PRO A 76 -2.59 -8.82 -3.36
N HIS A 77 -1.98 -8.57 -2.20
CA HIS A 77 -2.37 -9.23 -0.94
C HIS A 77 -3.24 -8.34 -0.07
N ASP A 78 -4.55 -8.56 -0.05
CA ASP A 78 -5.52 -7.78 0.73
C ASP A 78 -5.24 -7.77 2.24
N GLN A 79 -4.75 -8.88 2.78
CA GLN A 79 -4.53 -9.04 4.22
C GLN A 79 -3.23 -8.41 4.70
N ILE A 80 -2.29 -8.11 3.80
CA ILE A 80 -0.99 -7.55 4.15
C ILE A 80 -1.11 -6.02 4.24
N PRO A 81 -0.72 -5.37 5.35
CA PRO A 81 -0.70 -3.91 5.46
C PRO A 81 0.34 -3.21 4.55
N ASP A 82 0.04 -2.00 4.08
CA ASP A 82 0.87 -1.26 3.11
C ASP A 82 2.28 -0.96 3.58
N ARG A 83 2.48 -0.85 4.89
CA ARG A 83 3.81 -0.61 5.47
C ARG A 83 4.83 -1.66 5.01
N PHE A 84 4.40 -2.91 4.77
CA PHE A 84 5.29 -3.97 4.32
C PHE A 84 5.70 -3.79 2.85
N TYR A 85 4.82 -3.23 2.02
CA TYR A 85 5.17 -2.82 0.66
C TYR A 85 6.07 -1.58 0.68
N ALA A 86 5.80 -0.61 1.55
CA ALA A 86 6.65 0.57 1.75
C ALA A 86 8.08 0.18 2.17
N ILE A 87 8.23 -0.79 3.07
CA ILE A 87 9.52 -1.38 3.45
C ILE A 87 10.17 -2.06 2.25
N ALA A 88 9.43 -2.88 1.51
CA ALA A 88 9.96 -3.60 0.35
C ALA A 88 10.50 -2.63 -0.72
N ILE A 89 9.80 -1.53 -0.99
CA ILE A 89 10.22 -0.58 -2.02
C ILE A 89 11.34 0.36 -1.58
N LYS A 90 11.62 0.48 -0.27
CA LYS A 90 12.71 1.32 0.23
C LYS A 90 14.08 0.89 -0.31
N ALA A 91 14.25 -0.39 -0.61
CA ALA A 91 15.48 -0.91 -1.22
C ALA A 91 15.77 -0.29 -2.61
N TYR A 92 14.75 0.08 -3.39
CA TYR A 92 14.94 0.77 -4.68
C TYR A 92 15.50 2.18 -4.47
N ASP A 93 15.00 2.91 -3.48
CA ASP A 93 15.52 4.23 -3.10
C ASP A 93 16.96 4.13 -2.59
N THR A 94 17.29 3.14 -1.76
CA THR A 94 18.67 2.93 -1.32
C THR A 94 19.60 2.61 -2.49
N LYS A 95 19.20 1.69 -3.39
CA LYS A 95 20.01 1.32 -4.56
C LYS A 95 20.19 2.49 -5.53
N ALA A 96 19.18 3.33 -5.70
CA ALA A 96 19.26 4.53 -6.53
C ALA A 96 20.31 5.55 -6.05
N GLY A 97 20.76 5.48 -4.79
CA GLY A 97 21.84 6.32 -4.27
C GLY A 97 23.24 5.87 -4.68
N THR A 98 23.40 4.61 -5.08
CA THR A 98 24.70 4.02 -5.45
C THR A 98 24.78 3.56 -6.90
N ASP A 99 23.64 3.50 -7.59
CA ASP A 99 23.51 3.00 -8.96
C ASP A 99 22.66 3.96 -9.79
N ALA A 100 23.34 4.78 -10.61
CA ALA A 100 22.70 5.82 -11.41
C ALA A 100 21.81 5.24 -12.53
N ASP A 101 22.19 4.10 -13.11
CA ASP A 101 21.41 3.43 -14.14
C ASP A 101 20.13 2.85 -13.53
N HIS A 102 20.21 2.28 -12.33
CA HIS A 102 19.03 1.85 -11.58
C HIS A 102 18.10 3.01 -11.24
N LYS A 103 18.65 4.13 -10.74
CA LYS A 103 17.86 5.34 -10.48
C LYS A 103 17.10 5.79 -11.73
N LYS A 104 17.81 5.86 -12.86
CA LYS A 104 17.23 6.24 -14.14
C LYS A 104 16.15 5.25 -14.57
N LEU A 105 16.39 3.95 -14.46
CA LEU A 105 15.43 2.89 -14.80
C LEU A 105 14.11 3.05 -14.03
N ILE A 106 14.17 3.32 -12.73
CA ILE A 106 12.98 3.46 -11.88
C ILE A 106 12.24 4.78 -12.18
N GLU A 107 12.96 5.91 -12.22
CA GLU A 107 12.37 7.23 -12.47
C GLU A 107 11.74 7.32 -13.87
N ASP A 108 12.44 6.85 -14.91
CA ASP A 108 11.94 6.88 -16.28
C ASP A 108 10.78 5.88 -16.46
N GLY A 109 10.85 4.72 -15.80
CA GLY A 109 9.80 3.71 -15.84
C GLY A 109 8.48 4.20 -15.24
N ILE A 110 8.54 4.84 -14.07
CA ILE A 110 7.35 5.46 -13.45
C ILE A 110 6.86 6.63 -14.29
N ALA A 111 7.74 7.50 -14.79
CA ALA A 111 7.34 8.61 -15.65
C ALA A 111 6.62 8.13 -16.92
N ASN A 112 7.09 7.03 -17.53
CA ASN A 112 6.43 6.42 -18.68
C ASN A 112 5.06 5.83 -18.33
N LEU A 113 4.95 5.17 -17.18
CA LEU A 113 3.69 4.62 -16.67
C LEU A 113 2.67 5.73 -16.39
N ASP A 114 3.10 6.80 -15.72
CA ASP A 114 2.27 7.98 -15.45
C ASP A 114 1.82 8.67 -16.75
N GLN A 115 2.70 8.76 -17.76
CA GLN A 115 2.35 9.30 -19.08
C GLN A 115 1.27 8.44 -19.76
N LYS A 116 1.39 7.11 -19.71
CA LYS A 116 0.39 6.19 -20.28
C LYS A 116 -0.96 6.26 -19.55
N ALA A 117 -0.94 6.49 -18.23
CA ALA A 117 -2.14 6.69 -17.42
C ALA A 117 -2.83 8.04 -17.68
N GLY A 118 -2.08 9.05 -18.12
CA GLY A 118 -2.62 10.35 -18.48
C GLY A 118 -2.84 11.26 -17.27
N LYS A 119 -3.95 12.02 -17.27
CA LYS A 119 -4.18 13.05 -16.25
C LYS A 119 -4.33 12.42 -14.86
N GLY A 120 -3.45 12.80 -13.94
CA GLY A 120 -3.42 12.27 -12.58
C GLY A 120 -2.41 11.15 -12.37
N GLY A 121 -1.70 10.72 -13.42
CA GLY A 121 -0.71 9.65 -13.35
C GLY A 121 -1.32 8.30 -12.99
N TYR A 122 -0.46 7.30 -12.79
CA TYR A 122 -0.85 5.93 -12.50
C TYR A 122 -1.64 5.80 -11.19
N ILE A 123 -1.21 6.53 -10.15
CA ILE A 123 -1.87 6.56 -8.83
C ILE A 123 -3.28 7.17 -8.91
N GLY A 124 -3.50 8.05 -9.89
CA GLY A 124 -4.78 8.70 -10.13
C GLY A 124 -5.84 7.79 -10.76
N LEU A 125 -5.47 6.60 -11.25
CA LEU A 125 -6.41 5.63 -11.81
C LEU A 125 -7.22 4.97 -10.70
N SER A 126 -8.52 5.27 -10.68
CA SER A 126 -9.44 4.77 -9.65
C SER A 126 -9.73 3.28 -9.75
N TRP A 127 -9.81 2.74 -10.97
CA TRP A 127 -10.17 1.34 -11.19
C TRP A 127 -8.94 0.46 -11.35
N GLU A 128 -8.97 -0.69 -10.69
CA GLU A 128 -7.88 -1.68 -10.78
C GLU A 128 -7.72 -2.21 -12.20
N ASP A 129 -8.83 -2.48 -12.92
CA ASP A 129 -8.78 -2.96 -14.30
C ASP A 129 -8.00 -2.02 -15.24
N ASP A 130 -8.13 -0.70 -15.05
CA ASP A 130 -7.39 0.30 -15.82
C ASP A 130 -5.89 0.23 -15.51
N ARG A 131 -5.54 0.06 -14.23
CA ARG A 131 -4.14 -0.12 -13.80
C ARG A 131 -3.56 -1.41 -14.36
N LEU A 132 -4.27 -2.52 -14.23
CA LEU A 132 -3.85 -3.83 -14.75
C LEU A 132 -3.68 -3.83 -16.27
N ALA A 133 -4.55 -3.13 -17.01
CA ALA A 133 -4.39 -2.98 -18.46
C ALA A 133 -3.06 -2.31 -18.83
N LEU A 134 -2.66 -1.26 -18.09
CA LEU A 134 -1.36 -0.63 -18.27
C LEU A 134 -0.21 -1.55 -17.88
N LEU A 135 -0.33 -2.28 -16.77
CA LEU A 135 0.72 -3.21 -16.32
C LEU A 135 0.98 -4.32 -17.32
N ARG A 136 -0.07 -4.93 -17.87
CA ARG A 136 0.05 -5.91 -18.97
C ARG A 136 0.79 -5.32 -20.17
N GLY A 137 0.54 -4.05 -20.48
CA GLY A 137 1.22 -3.35 -21.57
C GLY A 137 2.72 -3.07 -21.33
N ILE A 138 3.21 -3.21 -20.10
CA ILE A 138 4.62 -2.99 -19.76
C ILE A 138 5.29 -4.22 -19.14
N GLU A 139 4.62 -5.36 -19.05
CA GLU A 139 5.08 -6.50 -18.25
C GLU A 139 6.41 -7.08 -18.74
N GLU A 140 6.69 -7.01 -20.03
CA GLU A 140 7.96 -7.47 -20.62
C GLU A 140 9.11 -6.43 -20.48
N THR A 141 8.82 -5.23 -19.99
CA THR A 141 9.84 -4.17 -19.90
C THR A 141 10.86 -4.46 -18.80
N PRO A 142 12.13 -4.01 -18.97
CA PRO A 142 13.15 -4.12 -17.93
C PRO A 142 12.74 -3.47 -16.60
N PHE A 143 12.00 -2.35 -16.67
CA PHE A 143 11.46 -1.67 -15.50
C PHE A 143 10.51 -2.57 -14.72
N PHE A 144 9.48 -3.12 -15.37
CA PHE A 144 8.50 -3.98 -14.71
C PHE A 144 9.15 -5.23 -14.13
N GLN A 145 10.02 -5.91 -14.89
CA GLN A 145 10.70 -7.11 -14.40
C GLN A 145 11.63 -6.83 -13.23
N THR A 146 12.29 -5.67 -13.20
CA THR A 146 13.12 -5.23 -12.07
C THR A 146 12.28 -5.04 -10.81
N VAL A 147 11.14 -4.35 -10.91
CA VAL A 147 10.25 -4.13 -9.77
C VAL A 147 9.62 -5.45 -9.30
N ARG A 148 9.10 -6.25 -10.22
CA ARG A 148 8.50 -7.57 -9.92
C ARG A 148 9.51 -8.50 -9.24
N GLY A 149 10.72 -8.59 -9.76
CA GLY A 149 11.78 -9.46 -9.23
C GLY A 149 12.26 -9.00 -7.84
N GLY A 150 12.52 -7.70 -7.67
CA GLY A 150 12.96 -7.16 -6.38
C GLY A 150 11.90 -7.28 -5.28
N LEU A 151 10.61 -7.22 -5.64
CA LEU A 151 9.52 -7.42 -4.69
C LEU A 151 9.43 -8.86 -4.15
N VAL A 152 9.84 -9.88 -4.92
CA VAL A 152 9.85 -11.26 -4.41
C VAL A 152 10.68 -11.36 -3.14
N THR A 153 11.90 -10.82 -3.16
CA THR A 153 12.77 -10.86 -1.98
C THR A 153 12.46 -9.74 -0.99
N GLY A 154 12.10 -8.55 -1.48
CA GLY A 154 11.80 -7.39 -0.63
C GLY A 154 10.54 -7.57 0.21
N LEU A 155 9.49 -8.19 -0.33
CA LEU A 155 8.24 -8.42 0.39
C LEU A 155 8.31 -9.72 1.21
N TYR A 156 8.55 -10.87 0.58
CA TYR A 156 8.39 -12.18 1.22
C TYR A 156 9.47 -12.54 2.26
N ASN A 157 10.61 -11.84 2.29
CA ASN A 157 11.63 -12.06 3.34
C ASN A 157 11.38 -11.28 4.64
N GLN A 158 10.26 -10.56 4.75
CA GLN A 158 9.88 -9.88 5.99
C GLN A 158 9.23 -10.90 6.94
N LYS A 159 9.93 -11.29 8.01
CA LYS A 159 9.44 -12.33 8.93
C LYS A 159 8.04 -12.05 9.51
N ASP A 160 7.73 -10.77 9.70
CA ASP A 160 6.45 -10.31 10.23
C ASP A 160 5.26 -10.61 9.31
N ILE A 161 5.49 -10.90 8.02
CA ILE A 161 4.41 -11.25 7.08
C ILE A 161 4.18 -12.76 6.95
N TRP A 162 5.10 -13.59 7.44
CA TRP A 162 5.01 -15.05 7.34
C TRP A 162 3.75 -15.65 7.95
N PRO A 163 3.25 -15.18 9.13
CA PRO A 163 2.00 -15.69 9.70
C PRO A 163 0.78 -15.48 8.79
N TYR A 164 0.76 -14.44 7.95
CA TYR A 164 -0.34 -14.20 7.00
C TYR A 164 -0.39 -15.26 5.89
N PHE A 165 0.74 -15.92 5.62
CA PHE A 165 0.84 -16.99 4.61
C PHE A 165 0.79 -18.39 5.23
N GLY A 166 0.57 -18.50 6.55
CA GLY A 166 0.68 -19.77 7.27
C GLY A 166 2.09 -20.35 7.27
N TYR A 167 3.13 -19.53 7.02
CA TYR A 167 4.51 -19.99 7.03
C TYR A 167 5.07 -19.96 8.46
N GLU A 168 5.49 -21.13 8.96
CA GLU A 168 5.93 -21.31 10.35
C GLU A 168 7.37 -20.86 10.65
N GLY A 169 8.02 -20.20 9.69
CA GLY A 169 9.40 -19.74 9.80
C GLY A 169 10.45 -20.81 9.49
N GLU A 170 11.74 -20.48 9.55
CA GLU A 170 12.77 -21.33 8.96
C GLU A 170 12.87 -22.74 9.59
N SER A 171 13.05 -23.76 8.74
CA SER A 171 13.13 -25.16 9.18
C SER A 171 14.54 -25.62 9.52
N TYR A 172 15.56 -25.05 8.87
CA TYR A 172 16.95 -25.54 8.96
C TYR A 172 17.51 -25.49 10.39
N SER A 173 17.34 -24.37 11.08
CA SER A 173 17.81 -24.19 12.47
C SER A 173 17.02 -25.02 13.49
N LYS A 174 15.97 -25.71 13.04
CA LYS A 174 14.98 -26.37 13.87
C LYS A 174 14.78 -27.85 13.55
N GLY A 175 15.66 -28.44 12.74
CA GLY A 175 15.63 -29.87 12.41
C GLY A 175 14.53 -30.27 11.41
N GLY A 176 14.00 -29.33 10.62
CA GLY A 176 12.97 -29.60 9.61
C GLY A 176 11.54 -29.30 10.06
N TYR A 177 10.58 -29.69 9.21
CA TYR A 177 9.13 -29.61 9.48
C TYR A 177 8.48 -30.96 9.81
N ILE A 178 9.21 -32.09 9.69
CA ILE A 178 8.63 -33.44 9.88
C ILE A 178 7.85 -33.58 11.20
N ALA A 179 8.30 -32.92 12.28
CA ALA A 179 7.63 -32.92 13.57
C ALA A 179 7.09 -31.53 13.99
N ARG A 180 6.96 -30.60 13.04
CA ARG A 180 6.56 -29.20 13.25
C ARG A 180 5.89 -28.68 11.98
N GLY A 181 4.59 -28.87 11.80
CA GLY A 181 3.87 -28.21 10.70
C GLY A 181 3.85 -28.91 9.34
N PHE A 182 4.63 -29.98 9.10
CA PHE A 182 4.59 -30.66 7.79
C PHE A 182 3.19 -31.20 7.45
N ASP A 183 2.46 -31.69 8.46
CA ASP A 183 1.11 -32.23 8.31
C ASP A 183 0.00 -31.24 8.70
N ASP A 184 0.35 -29.99 9.08
CA ASP A 184 -0.62 -28.99 9.59
C ASP A 184 -1.31 -28.20 8.45
N ILE A 185 -1.26 -28.72 7.22
CA ILE A 185 -1.72 -28.04 6.00
C ILE A 185 -3.15 -28.48 5.66
N GLU A 186 -4.13 -27.57 5.75
CA GLU A 186 -5.55 -27.88 5.46
C GLU A 186 -5.92 -27.97 3.96
N TRP A 187 -4.97 -27.73 3.04
CA TRP A 187 -5.27 -27.49 1.62
C TRP A 187 -4.57 -28.43 0.63
N LEU A 188 -3.91 -29.49 1.11
CA LEU A 188 -3.50 -30.66 0.31
C LEU A 188 -4.45 -31.83 0.56
#